data_AF-A0A8S3RRZ7-F1
#
_entry.id   AF-A0A8S3RRZ7-F1
#
_cell.length_a   1.000
_cell.length_b   1.000
_cell.length_c   1.000
_cell.angle_alpha   90.00
_cell.angle_beta   90.00
_cell.angle_gamma   90.00
#
_symmetry.space_group_name_H-M   'P 1'
#
loop_
_entity.id
_entity.type
_entity.pdbx_description
1 polymer ?
#
loop_
_entity_poly.entity_id
_entity_poly.type
_entity_poly.pdbx_seq_one_letter_code
_entity_poly.pdbx_strand_id
1 'polypeptide(L)'
;MGTCSLPNKPVCGVYRIMLPLTKVRRISKQLLKCVILSSVIGLIIPLVIFWRGEYVHVLKYQWVPGETCQDIPVVRTDNTIEKREISVKMTIQHGWQAVDNENLFYLFSSFYVVDRDSRYVLLIGAMDKRTYDDLQCTVTDNKTIKYVPARYMAMWDDQLLCTQINPYYTVIWDDQILCRYSPTFFTCVLPNNFYPTSVTLSRKFCQLPSQMLPVIYPTEIIKKFTICVAPLHGPYDNVNELIEMIELNKILGADHFTFYNFNISSRVNRILDHYIKQGMVDIVPWNMPINLTRIHYYGQMAALNDCLYRNRHKSRYIVVQDMDEFIIPKKHRTWHEMMLDLPSGLNVYSFQSVQFSVDIQDIETNFKGKESVKKFNLVTLLKQKHGPVYDRTTRTKYIVEASRIKELGIHNVWQLRDGSTGNEYHVPPEDALMFHYRHWFNEKEIFTGKHNPRMMMYKDNLLTNIQKTFEKLKLI
;
A
#
# COMPACT_ATOMS: atom_id res chain seq x y z
N MET A 1 30.48 0.36 21.65
CA MET A 1 29.44 1.21 22.26
C MET A 1 29.66 2.63 21.76
N GLY A 2 28.80 3.12 20.86
CA GLY A 2 28.89 4.50 20.37
C GLY A 2 28.57 5.47 21.50
N THR A 3 29.29 6.58 21.56
CA THR A 3 29.00 7.66 22.52
C THR A 3 28.06 8.66 21.84
N CYS A 4 26.92 8.95 22.48
CA CYS A 4 26.08 10.08 22.08
C CYS A 4 26.78 11.37 22.49
N SER A 5 26.84 12.35 21.58
CA SER A 5 27.19 13.72 21.94
C SER A 5 26.03 14.63 21.56
N LEU A 6 25.80 15.67 22.37
CA LEU A 6 24.75 16.67 22.14
C LEU A 6 25.24 17.67 21.08
N PRO A 7 24.53 17.89 19.96
CA PRO A 7 24.82 18.95 19.00
C PRO A 7 24.19 20.28 19.45
N ASN A 8 24.84 21.37 19.06
CA ASN A 8 24.50 22.75 19.41
C ASN A 8 23.45 23.43 18.49
N LYS A 9 22.55 22.71 17.79
CA LYS A 9 21.56 23.37 16.91
C LYS A 9 20.16 22.73 16.93
N PRO A 10 19.07 23.54 17.00
CA PRO A 10 17.70 23.06 17.12
C PRO A 10 17.11 22.58 15.77
N VAL A 11 16.27 21.54 15.81
CA VAL A 11 15.39 21.13 14.71
C VAL A 11 13.93 21.24 15.19
N CYS A 12 13.09 21.98 14.45
CA CYS A 12 11.68 22.17 14.78
C CYS A 12 10.78 21.14 14.09
N GLY A 13 9.82 20.56 14.85
CA GLY A 13 8.72 19.74 14.34
C GLY A 13 7.36 20.38 14.67
N VAL A 14 6.37 20.19 13.80
CA VAL A 14 4.99 20.68 13.97
C VAL A 14 4.08 19.48 14.19
N TYR A 15 3.42 19.40 15.36
CA TYR A 15 2.44 18.36 15.66
C TYR A 15 1.03 18.96 15.64
N ARG A 16 0.10 18.31 14.91
CA ARG A 16 -1.31 18.72 14.84
C ARG A 16 -2.15 17.84 15.75
N ILE A 17 -2.59 18.39 16.89
CA ILE A 17 -3.51 17.71 17.81
C ILE A 17 -4.91 18.31 17.63
N MET A 18 -5.94 17.48 17.42
CA MET A 18 -7.35 17.90 17.42
C MET A 18 -8.00 17.52 18.76
N LEU A 19 -8.52 18.51 19.49
CA LEU A 19 -9.24 18.30 20.76
C LEU A 19 -10.68 18.83 20.70
N PRO A 20 -11.68 18.11 21.26
CA PRO A 20 -13.06 18.61 21.37
C PRO A 20 -13.19 19.77 22.37
N LEU A 21 -14.02 20.76 22.06
CA LEU A 21 -14.26 21.98 22.86
C LEU A 21 -14.57 21.74 24.35
N THR A 22 -15.25 20.64 24.68
CA THR A 22 -15.66 20.30 26.05
C THR A 22 -14.47 20.03 26.98
N LYS A 23 -13.31 19.60 26.45
CA LYS A 23 -12.09 19.34 27.23
C LYS A 23 -11.20 20.58 27.41
N VAL A 24 -11.38 21.63 26.60
CA VAL A 24 -10.55 22.86 26.62
C VAL A 24 -10.72 23.65 27.93
N ARG A 25 -11.93 23.65 28.51
CA ARG A 25 -12.23 24.33 29.79
C ARG A 25 -11.52 23.73 31.01
N ARG A 26 -11.14 22.44 30.96
CA ARG A 26 -10.44 21.75 32.07
C ARG A 26 -8.93 21.92 31.97
N ILE A 27 -8.41 21.98 30.74
CA ILE A 27 -6.98 22.21 30.46
C ILE A 27 -6.60 23.68 30.73
N SER A 28 -7.49 24.65 30.49
CA SER A 28 -7.18 26.08 30.74
C SER A 28 -6.74 26.38 32.18
N LYS A 29 -7.30 25.70 33.18
CA LYS A 29 -6.91 25.88 34.60
C LYS A 29 -5.57 25.21 34.97
N GLN A 30 -5.16 24.15 34.27
CA GLN A 30 -3.84 23.51 34.47
C GLN A 30 -2.73 24.16 33.62
N LEU A 31 -3.06 24.61 32.39
CA LEU A 31 -2.14 25.36 31.53
C LEU A 31 -1.80 26.73 32.11
N LEU A 32 -2.76 27.44 32.73
CA LEU A 32 -2.48 28.73 33.38
C LEU A 32 -1.49 28.56 34.55
N LYS A 33 -1.50 27.41 35.24
CA LYS A 33 -0.49 27.10 36.27
C LYS A 33 0.90 26.82 35.68
N CYS A 34 1.00 26.25 34.48
CA CYS A 34 2.29 26.05 33.80
C CYS A 34 2.90 27.36 33.28
N VAL A 35 2.07 28.29 32.78
CA VAL A 35 2.53 29.61 32.30
C VAL A 35 3.02 30.52 33.43
N ILE A 36 2.45 30.39 34.64
CA ILE A 36 2.90 31.14 35.82
C ILE A 36 4.21 30.56 36.41
N LEU A 37 4.50 29.28 36.22
CA LEU A 37 5.78 28.68 36.64
C LEU A 37 6.92 28.93 35.64
N SER A 38 6.63 29.08 34.35
CA SER A 38 7.62 29.41 33.33
C SER A 38 7.95 30.91 33.22
N SER A 39 7.27 31.78 33.95
CA SER A 39 7.58 33.22 33.98
C SER A 39 8.74 33.58 34.93
N VAL A 40 9.25 32.62 35.71
CA VAL A 40 10.46 32.79 36.56
C VAL A 40 11.75 32.37 35.82
N ILE A 41 11.65 31.65 34.69
CA ILE A 41 12.80 31.26 33.86
C ILE A 41 12.45 31.62 32.42
N GLY A 42 12.98 32.74 31.93
CA GLY A 42 12.60 33.40 30.67
C GLY A 42 12.67 32.56 29.39
N LEU A 43 11.67 31.70 29.17
CA LEU A 43 11.40 31.01 27.91
C LEU A 43 9.93 31.25 27.54
N ILE A 44 9.69 32.26 26.70
CA ILE A 44 8.39 32.51 26.09
C ILE A 44 8.23 31.52 24.93
N ILE A 45 7.38 30.50 25.10
CA ILE A 45 6.93 29.62 24.01
C ILE A 45 5.61 30.21 23.47
N PRO A 46 5.52 30.59 22.18
CA PRO A 46 4.24 31.02 21.61
C PRO A 46 3.38 29.78 21.30
N LEU A 47 2.37 29.52 22.13
CA LEU A 47 1.26 28.63 21.81
C LEU A 47 0.32 29.37 20.84
N VAL A 48 0.31 29.00 19.56
CA VAL A 48 -0.66 29.53 18.59
C VAL A 48 -1.86 28.58 18.54
N ILE A 49 -3.02 29.07 18.99
CA ILE A 49 -4.29 28.34 18.99
C ILE A 49 -5.12 28.84 17.81
N PHE A 50 -5.40 28.00 16.82
CA PHE A 50 -6.31 28.31 15.72
C PHE A 50 -7.69 27.69 15.97
N TRP A 51 -8.74 28.49 15.78
CA TRP A 51 -10.14 28.09 15.89
C TRP A 51 -10.74 27.81 14.50
N ARG A 52 -11.23 26.59 14.27
CA ARG A 52 -12.11 26.24 13.14
C ARG A 52 -13.04 25.08 13.56
N GLY A 53 -14.34 25.34 13.68
CA GLY A 53 -15.35 24.33 14.03
C GLY A 53 -15.29 23.85 15.49
N GLU A 54 -15.77 22.63 15.76
CA GLU A 54 -15.87 22.03 17.11
C GLU A 54 -14.53 21.59 17.75
N TYR A 55 -13.40 21.85 17.07
CA TYR A 55 -12.08 21.37 17.47
C TYR A 55 -11.08 22.50 17.65
N VAL A 56 -10.19 22.34 18.64
CA VAL A 56 -9.05 23.24 18.87
C VAL A 56 -7.77 22.58 18.39
N HIS A 57 -7.01 23.31 17.56
CA HIS A 57 -5.65 22.94 17.18
C HIS A 57 -4.65 23.43 18.23
N VAL A 58 -3.91 22.51 18.83
CA VAL A 58 -2.82 22.84 19.76
C VAL A 58 -1.48 22.50 19.12
N LEU A 59 -0.66 23.54 18.89
CA LEU A 59 0.72 23.41 18.46
C LEU A 59 1.61 23.32 19.69
N LYS A 60 2.18 22.14 19.95
CA LYS A 60 3.16 21.95 21.02
C LYS A 60 4.56 22.08 20.43
N TYR A 61 5.29 23.13 20.82
CA TYR A 61 6.71 23.27 20.55
C TYR A 61 7.47 22.61 21.69
N GLN A 62 8.16 21.51 21.42
CA GLN A 62 9.03 20.87 22.40
C GLN A 62 10.47 20.93 21.89
N TRP A 63 11.36 21.50 22.70
CA TRP A 63 12.80 21.49 22.48
C TRP A 63 13.31 20.10 22.87
N VAL A 64 13.70 19.28 21.89
CA VAL A 64 14.34 17.99 22.14
C VAL A 64 15.82 18.16 21.77
N PRO A 65 16.75 18.04 22.72
CA PRO A 65 18.17 17.94 22.39
C PRO A 65 18.33 16.67 21.53
N GLY A 66 18.62 16.83 20.24
CA GLY A 66 18.81 15.66 19.38
C GLY A 66 20.10 14.96 19.77
N GLU A 67 20.07 13.74 20.31
CA GLU A 67 21.30 12.98 20.47
C GLU A 67 21.94 12.76 19.08
N THR A 68 23.13 13.31 18.84
CA THR A 68 23.90 12.97 17.63
C THR A 68 24.73 11.73 17.91
N CYS A 69 24.32 10.63 17.28
CA CYS A 69 25.14 9.45 17.14
C CYS A 69 26.34 9.79 16.24
N GLN A 70 27.53 9.37 16.63
CA GLN A 70 28.69 9.42 15.74
C GLN A 70 28.51 8.40 14.61
N ASP A 71 28.84 8.79 13.38
CA ASP A 71 28.90 7.89 12.23
C ASP A 71 29.93 6.77 12.51
N ILE A 72 29.60 5.53 12.16
CA ILE A 72 30.44 4.37 12.44
C ILE A 72 30.98 3.80 11.11
N PRO A 73 32.31 3.75 10.90
CA PRO A 73 32.88 3.06 9.74
C PRO A 73 32.69 1.54 9.86
N VAL A 74 32.32 0.89 8.76
CA VAL A 74 32.18 -0.56 8.63
C VAL A 74 33.46 -1.12 8.02
N VAL A 75 34.15 -1.99 8.75
CA VAL A 75 35.35 -2.69 8.28
C VAL A 75 35.01 -4.15 8.05
N ARG A 76 35.23 -4.67 6.83
CA ARG A 76 35.23 -6.12 6.56
C ARG A 76 36.61 -6.65 6.93
N THR A 77 36.69 -7.48 7.96
CA THR A 77 37.97 -8.04 8.42
C THR A 77 38.39 -9.18 7.50
N ASP A 78 39.46 -8.97 6.73
CA ASP A 78 40.46 -10.01 6.46
C ASP A 78 41.72 -9.62 7.23
N ASN A 79 42.04 -10.45 8.23
CA ASN A 79 43.24 -10.51 9.09
C ASN A 79 43.98 -9.21 9.51
N THR A 80 43.90 -8.97 10.83
CA THR A 80 44.87 -8.33 11.75
C THR A 80 45.16 -6.83 11.61
N ILE A 81 44.64 -6.02 12.54
CA ILE A 81 45.34 -5.34 13.67
C ILE A 81 44.35 -4.35 14.35
N GLU A 82 44.38 -4.31 15.69
CA GLU A 82 43.56 -3.49 16.60
C GLU A 82 43.35 -2.02 16.16
N LYS A 83 42.22 -1.75 15.53
CA LYS A 83 41.37 -0.60 15.89
C LYS A 83 40.17 -1.17 16.65
N ARG A 84 39.41 -0.37 17.39
CA ARG A 84 38.13 -0.79 17.98
C ARG A 84 37.14 -1.14 16.84
N GLU A 85 37.34 -2.29 16.24
CA GLU A 85 36.62 -2.82 15.09
C GLU A 85 35.35 -3.46 15.61
N ILE A 86 34.21 -2.81 15.35
CA ILE A 86 32.92 -3.43 15.61
C ILE A 86 32.59 -4.29 14.39
N SER A 87 32.90 -5.59 14.45
CA SER A 87 32.42 -6.58 13.49
C SER A 87 30.92 -6.82 13.72
N VAL A 88 30.07 -5.96 13.16
CA VAL A 88 28.61 -6.12 13.27
C VAL A 88 28.15 -7.18 12.29
N LYS A 89 27.73 -8.35 12.79
CA LYS A 89 27.08 -9.38 11.98
C LYS A 89 25.62 -8.98 11.71
N MET A 90 25.42 -8.12 10.71
CA MET A 90 24.08 -7.71 10.25
C MET A 90 23.54 -8.72 9.24
N THR A 91 22.28 -9.12 9.41
CA THR A 91 21.60 -10.02 8.46
C THR A 91 20.60 -9.23 7.62
N ILE A 92 20.65 -9.41 6.30
CA ILE A 92 19.65 -8.85 5.38
C ILE A 92 18.48 -9.82 5.32
N GLN A 93 17.28 -9.34 5.64
CA GLN A 93 16.06 -10.15 5.63
C GLN A 93 15.07 -9.66 4.56
N HIS A 94 14.35 -10.60 3.98
CA HIS A 94 13.22 -10.33 3.09
C HIS A 94 11.91 -10.62 3.81
N GLY A 95 10.95 -9.71 3.71
CA GLY A 95 9.62 -9.86 4.31
C GLY A 95 9.45 -9.07 5.60
N TRP A 96 8.39 -9.37 6.34
CA TRP A 96 8.04 -8.68 7.58
C TRP A 96 9.09 -8.90 8.67
N GLN A 97 9.56 -7.82 9.29
CA GLN A 97 10.44 -7.82 10.44
C GLN A 97 9.84 -7.01 11.59
N ALA A 98 9.91 -7.52 12.81
CA ALA A 98 9.60 -6.75 14.01
C ALA A 98 10.76 -5.80 14.33
N VAL A 99 10.46 -4.54 14.62
CA VAL A 99 11.48 -3.54 14.98
C VAL A 99 11.90 -3.67 16.44
N ASP A 100 10.97 -4.12 17.28
CA ASP A 100 11.20 -4.31 18.70
C ASP A 100 10.54 -5.61 19.20
N ASN A 101 10.91 -6.01 20.41
CA ASN A 101 10.34 -7.17 21.08
C ASN A 101 8.93 -6.90 21.66
N GLU A 102 8.50 -5.63 21.66
CA GLU A 102 7.20 -5.19 22.17
C GLU A 102 6.10 -5.28 21.09
N ASN A 103 6.48 -5.68 19.86
CA ASN A 103 5.59 -5.82 18.72
C ASN A 103 4.88 -4.51 18.35
N LEU A 104 5.52 -3.36 18.57
CA LEU A 104 4.87 -2.06 18.30
C LEU A 104 5.01 -1.63 16.84
N PHE A 105 6.08 -2.04 16.19
CA PHE A 105 6.35 -1.70 14.80
C PHE A 105 6.83 -2.90 14.01
N TYR A 106 6.35 -2.99 12.78
CA TYR A 106 6.80 -3.97 11.80
C TYR A 106 7.17 -3.26 10.51
N LEU A 107 8.27 -3.68 9.89
CA LEU A 107 8.69 -3.19 8.57
C LEU A 107 8.64 -4.32 7.57
N PHE A 108 8.35 -3.99 6.31
CA PHE A 108 8.21 -4.98 5.25
C PHE A 108 9.17 -4.73 4.08
N SER A 109 9.19 -3.50 3.58
CA SER A 109 9.98 -3.13 2.41
C SER A 109 10.51 -1.73 2.54
N SER A 110 11.57 -1.44 1.77
CA SER A 110 12.17 -0.12 1.74
C SER A 110 12.61 0.27 0.33
N PHE A 111 12.43 1.54 -0.01
CA PHE A 111 12.62 2.08 -1.35
C PHE A 111 13.43 3.37 -1.29
N TYR A 112 14.41 3.50 -2.16
CA TYR A 112 15.10 4.75 -2.40
C TYR A 112 14.20 5.67 -3.22
N VAL A 113 13.89 6.85 -2.67
CA VAL A 113 13.01 7.83 -3.31
C VAL A 113 13.73 9.15 -3.49
N VAL A 114 13.61 9.69 -4.70
CA VAL A 114 14.03 11.04 -5.05
C VAL A 114 12.78 11.83 -5.38
N ASP A 115 12.50 12.86 -4.58
CA ASP A 115 11.38 13.77 -4.78
C ASP A 115 11.88 15.22 -4.76
N ARG A 116 11.89 15.85 -5.94
CA ARG A 116 12.56 17.15 -6.17
C ARG A 116 14.01 17.10 -5.66
N ASP A 117 14.36 17.97 -4.73
CA ASP A 117 15.70 18.07 -4.13
C ASP A 117 15.90 17.15 -2.91
N SER A 118 14.85 16.42 -2.49
CA SER A 118 14.91 15.53 -1.32
C SER A 118 15.20 14.09 -1.72
N ARG A 119 16.20 13.50 -1.08
CA ARG A 119 16.54 12.08 -1.17
C ARG A 119 16.23 11.41 0.16
N TYR A 120 15.44 10.36 0.14
CA TYR A 120 15.06 9.65 1.36
C TYR A 120 14.83 8.17 1.09
N VAL A 121 14.94 7.36 2.14
CA VAL A 121 14.44 5.99 2.12
C VAL A 121 13.01 6.00 2.65
N LEU A 122 12.08 5.47 1.86
CA LEU A 122 10.70 5.21 2.27
C LEU A 122 10.60 3.75 2.69
N LEU A 123 10.19 3.48 3.93
CA LEU A 123 9.83 2.14 4.38
C LEU A 123 8.31 2.00 4.46
N ILE A 124 7.83 0.82 4.11
CA ILE A 124 6.44 0.41 4.29
C ILE A 124 6.40 -0.60 5.43
N GLY A 125 5.45 -0.40 6.34
CA GLY A 125 5.30 -1.24 7.52
C GLY A 125 3.93 -1.10 8.16
N ALA A 126 3.84 -1.56 9.40
CA ALA A 126 2.67 -1.46 10.25
C ALA A 126 3.08 -0.96 11.64
N MET A 127 2.26 -0.07 12.21
CA MET A 127 2.51 0.54 13.52
C MET A 127 1.29 0.35 14.42
N ASP A 128 1.51 0.02 15.70
CA ASP A 128 0.45 0.03 16.71
C ASP A 128 -0.10 1.44 16.86
N LYS A 129 -1.41 1.60 16.70
CA LYS A 129 -2.10 2.91 16.73
C LYS A 129 -1.98 3.64 18.07
N ARG A 130 -1.55 2.96 19.14
CA ARG A 130 -1.41 3.53 20.48
C ARG A 130 -0.01 4.09 20.74
N THR A 131 0.94 3.82 19.84
CA THR A 131 2.35 4.18 20.02
C THR A 131 2.66 5.54 19.43
N TYR A 132 3.42 6.34 20.19
CA TYR A 132 3.96 7.64 19.77
C TYR A 132 5.39 7.74 20.28
N ASP A 133 6.31 7.15 19.51
CA ASP A 133 7.73 7.11 19.88
C ASP A 133 8.56 7.90 18.88
N ASP A 134 9.63 8.53 19.38
CA ASP A 134 10.67 9.05 18.51
C ASP A 134 11.48 7.88 17.96
N LEU A 135 11.59 7.82 16.63
CA LEU A 135 12.23 6.72 15.92
C LEU A 135 13.46 7.24 15.18
N GLN A 136 14.48 6.39 15.08
CA GLN A 136 15.70 6.65 14.35
C GLN A 136 15.88 5.60 13.26
N CYS A 137 16.28 6.04 12.07
CA CYS A 137 16.74 5.13 11.04
C CYS A 137 18.23 4.90 11.17
N THR A 138 18.63 3.64 11.07
CA THR A 138 20.02 3.24 10.85
C THR A 138 20.16 2.87 9.39
N VAL A 139 20.98 3.61 8.65
CA VAL A 139 21.22 3.42 7.21
C VAL A 139 22.69 3.09 6.96
N THR A 140 22.97 2.20 6.02
CA THR A 140 24.34 1.79 5.69
C THR A 140 24.54 1.64 4.19
N ASP A 141 25.71 2.01 3.68
CA ASP A 141 26.19 1.76 2.31
C ASP A 141 27.22 0.62 2.26
N ASN A 142 27.25 -0.22 3.30
CA ASN A 142 28.26 -1.25 3.58
C ASN A 142 29.67 -0.73 3.93
N LYS A 143 29.90 0.58 3.93
CA LYS A 143 31.16 1.22 4.33
C LYS A 143 31.00 2.08 5.57
N THR A 144 29.84 2.68 5.75
CA THR A 144 29.53 3.61 6.84
C THR A 144 28.10 3.39 7.30
N ILE A 145 27.91 3.38 8.62
CA ILE A 145 26.60 3.42 9.25
C ILE A 145 26.32 4.87 9.66
N LYS A 146 25.16 5.36 9.24
CA LYS A 146 24.64 6.67 9.62
C LYS A 146 23.31 6.53 10.33
N TYR A 147 23.07 7.47 11.23
CA TYR A 147 21.86 7.55 12.00
C TYR A 147 21.11 8.81 11.62
N VAL A 148 19.85 8.68 11.20
CA VAL A 148 19.01 9.81 10.79
C VAL A 148 17.66 9.76 11.48
N PRO A 149 17.03 10.91 11.83
CA PRO A 149 15.69 10.91 12.38
C PRO A 149 14.69 10.26 11.41
N ALA A 150 13.82 9.40 11.94
CA ALA A 150 12.72 8.83 11.19
C ALA A 150 11.47 9.71 11.34
N ARG A 151 10.66 9.78 10.29
CA ARG A 151 9.29 10.30 10.36
C ARG A 151 8.34 9.23 9.92
N TYR A 152 7.13 9.22 10.47
CA TYR A 152 6.12 8.24 10.08
C TYR A 152 4.75 8.88 9.85
N MET A 153 3.99 8.27 8.95
CA MET A 153 2.64 8.69 8.58
C MET A 153 1.79 7.44 8.35
N ALA A 154 0.73 7.29 9.14
CA ALA A 154 -0.27 6.26 8.89
C ALA A 154 -0.89 6.49 7.50
N MET A 155 -1.04 5.40 6.73
CA MET A 155 -1.76 5.43 5.45
C MET A 155 -3.24 5.65 5.69
N TRP A 156 -3.89 6.32 4.75
CA TRP A 156 -5.32 6.59 4.80
C TRP A 156 -6.11 5.29 4.56
N ASP A 157 -7.09 5.03 5.43
CA ASP A 157 -7.95 3.85 5.36
C ASP A 157 -9.41 4.32 5.36
N ASP A 158 -10.16 3.95 4.32
CA ASP A 158 -11.54 4.38 4.07
C ASP A 158 -12.57 3.77 5.03
N GLN A 159 -12.22 2.72 5.80
CA GLN A 159 -13.23 2.00 6.59
C GLN A 159 -13.33 2.43 8.05
N LEU A 160 -14.52 3.00 8.36
CA LEU A 160 -14.95 3.42 9.70
C LEU A 160 -14.88 2.33 10.78
N LEU A 161 -14.93 1.04 10.39
CA LEU A 161 -14.81 -0.10 11.32
C LEU A 161 -13.49 -0.06 12.12
N CYS A 162 -12.42 0.46 11.52
CA CYS A 162 -11.13 0.61 12.18
C CYS A 162 -10.90 2.00 12.79
N THR A 163 -11.85 2.94 12.64
CA THR A 163 -11.81 4.31 13.18
C THR A 163 -12.80 4.54 14.33
N GLN A 164 -13.70 3.59 14.64
CA GLN A 164 -14.56 3.63 15.83
C GLN A 164 -13.76 3.31 17.12
N ILE A 165 -12.72 4.07 17.40
CA ILE A 165 -12.31 4.30 18.78
C ILE A 165 -13.15 5.48 19.25
N ASN A 166 -14.33 5.17 19.78
CA ASN A 166 -15.14 6.16 20.47
C ASN A 166 -14.32 6.73 21.65
N PRO A 167 -13.96 8.02 21.66
CA PRO A 167 -13.09 8.58 22.71
C PRO A 167 -13.76 8.65 24.09
N TYR A 168 -15.01 8.17 24.22
CA TYR A 168 -15.81 8.17 25.46
C TYR A 168 -15.97 6.80 26.12
N TYR A 169 -15.58 5.70 25.48
CA TYR A 169 -15.60 4.39 26.13
C TYR A 169 -14.18 3.94 26.44
N THR A 170 -13.94 3.76 27.75
CA THR A 170 -12.91 2.96 28.41
C THR A 170 -11.84 2.36 27.51
N VAL A 171 -10.58 2.63 27.85
CA VAL A 171 -9.43 1.79 27.49
C VAL A 171 -9.81 0.33 27.74
N ILE A 172 -10.19 -0.37 26.67
CA ILE A 172 -10.36 -1.81 26.71
C ILE A 172 -8.93 -2.35 26.67
N TRP A 173 -8.42 -2.70 27.84
CA TRP A 173 -7.16 -3.45 28.00
C TRP A 173 -7.39 -4.90 27.58
N ASP A 174 -7.72 -5.13 26.32
CA ASP A 174 -7.97 -6.47 25.80
C ASP A 174 -7.24 -6.68 24.47
N ASP A 175 -6.77 -7.91 24.30
CA ASP A 175 -6.11 -8.44 23.11
C ASP A 175 -7.08 -8.59 21.91
N GLN A 176 -8.32 -8.13 22.05
CA GLN A 176 -9.42 -8.23 21.08
C GLN A 176 -9.63 -6.98 20.21
N ILE A 177 -8.74 -5.97 20.27
CA ILE A 177 -8.87 -4.75 19.44
C ILE A 177 -8.72 -5.09 17.94
N LEU A 178 -9.85 -5.00 17.22
CA LEU A 178 -9.89 -4.97 15.77
C LEU A 178 -9.01 -3.83 15.23
N CYS A 179 -8.20 -4.10 14.22
CA CYS A 179 -7.34 -3.13 13.57
C CYS A 179 -6.38 -2.36 14.51
N ARG A 180 -5.79 -3.03 15.52
CA ARG A 180 -4.74 -2.48 16.40
C ARG A 180 -3.60 -1.79 15.63
N TYR A 181 -3.21 -2.35 14.48
CA TYR A 181 -2.15 -1.83 13.64
C TYR A 181 -2.69 -1.00 12.48
N SER A 182 -1.95 0.06 12.14
CA SER A 182 -2.18 0.87 10.95
C SER A 182 -1.02 0.67 9.95
N PRO A 183 -1.32 0.38 8.68
CA PRO A 183 -0.34 0.51 7.58
C PRO A 183 0.32 1.88 7.64
N THR A 184 1.65 1.94 7.59
CA THR A 184 2.40 3.16 7.88
C THR A 184 3.57 3.32 6.92
N PHE A 185 3.76 4.54 6.41
CA PHE A 185 4.99 4.96 5.77
C PHE A 185 5.97 5.46 6.84
N PHE A 186 7.22 5.00 6.77
CA PHE A 186 8.33 5.57 7.50
C PHE A 186 9.30 6.22 6.51
N THR A 187 9.86 7.37 6.84
CA THR A 187 10.76 8.11 5.95
C THR A 187 12.03 8.50 6.68
N CYS A 188 13.16 8.26 6.02
CA CYS A 188 14.50 8.56 6.51
C CYS A 188 15.18 9.49 5.52
N VAL A 189 15.25 10.79 5.83
CA VAL A 189 15.91 11.76 4.95
C VAL A 189 17.41 11.50 4.94
N LEU A 190 17.99 11.36 3.75
CA LEU A 190 19.37 10.96 3.58
C LEU A 190 20.30 12.17 3.55
N PRO A 191 21.52 12.05 4.12
CA PRO A 191 22.57 13.02 3.92
C PRO A 191 22.94 13.16 2.45
N ASN A 192 23.54 14.29 2.08
CA ASN A 192 23.98 14.50 0.72
C ASN A 192 24.99 13.43 0.27
N ASN A 193 24.81 12.94 -0.96
CA ASN A 193 25.67 11.96 -1.64
C ASN A 193 25.80 10.63 -0.88
N PHE A 194 24.76 10.23 -0.14
CA PHE A 194 24.69 8.95 0.55
C PHE A 194 23.66 8.02 -0.12
N TYR A 195 24.08 6.80 -0.43
CA TYR A 195 23.30 5.81 -1.15
C TYR A 195 23.25 4.51 -0.34
N PRO A 196 22.26 4.37 0.57
CA PRO A 196 22.22 3.22 1.46
C PRO A 196 21.86 1.94 0.71
N THR A 197 22.57 0.85 1.01
CA THR A 197 22.23 -0.50 0.58
C THR A 197 21.21 -1.15 1.50
N SER A 198 21.15 -0.74 2.77
CA SER A 198 20.23 -1.30 3.76
C SER A 198 19.80 -0.25 4.78
N VAL A 199 18.60 -0.46 5.34
CA VAL A 199 18.00 0.42 6.35
C VAL A 199 17.28 -0.41 7.41
N THR A 200 17.20 0.12 8.61
CA THR A 200 16.23 -0.34 9.61
C THR A 200 15.78 0.82 10.48
N LEU A 201 14.78 0.56 11.32
CA LEU A 201 14.24 1.49 12.30
C LEU A 201 14.68 1.03 13.69
N SER A 202 14.86 1.97 14.62
CA SER A 202 15.13 1.68 16.02
C SER A 202 14.43 2.71 16.90
N ARG A 203 14.00 2.25 18.08
CA ARG A 203 13.51 3.11 19.18
C ARG A 203 14.64 3.60 20.07
N LYS A 204 15.71 2.81 20.18
CA LYS A 204 16.89 3.18 20.97
C LYS A 204 17.91 3.83 20.04
N PHE A 205 18.20 5.08 20.33
CA PHE A 205 19.17 5.87 19.58
C PHE A 205 20.55 5.23 19.66
N CYS A 206 21.27 5.27 18.55
CA CYS A 206 22.64 4.78 18.40
C CYS A 206 22.84 3.28 18.71
N GLN A 207 21.74 2.50 18.74
CA GLN A 207 21.83 1.06 18.84
C GLN A 207 22.18 0.45 17.48
N LEU A 208 23.15 -0.45 17.47
CA LEU A 208 23.47 -1.23 16.27
C LEU A 208 22.39 -2.29 16.03
N PRO A 209 21.84 -2.36 14.81
CA PRO A 209 20.82 -3.33 14.51
C PRO A 209 21.39 -4.72 14.23
N SER A 210 20.60 -5.74 14.53
CA SER A 210 20.89 -7.13 14.14
C SER A 210 20.35 -7.47 12.76
N GLN A 211 19.30 -6.77 12.31
CA GLN A 211 18.57 -7.02 11.07
C GLN A 211 18.30 -5.72 10.32
N MET A 212 18.38 -5.79 8.99
CA MET A 212 18.10 -4.66 8.11
C MET A 212 17.34 -5.10 6.87
N LEU A 213 16.55 -4.19 6.32
CA LEU A 213 15.92 -4.35 5.02
C LEU A 213 16.84 -3.87 3.91
N PRO A 214 16.86 -4.56 2.76
CA PRO A 214 17.52 -4.04 1.57
C PRO A 214 16.75 -2.83 1.04
N VAL A 215 17.49 -1.81 0.61
CA VAL A 215 16.91 -0.63 -0.06
C VAL A 215 16.73 -0.93 -1.54
N ILE A 216 15.48 -0.86 -2.02
CA ILE A 216 15.13 -1.10 -3.42
C ILE A 216 15.30 0.21 -4.19
N TYR A 217 16.07 0.16 -5.29
CA TYR A 217 16.33 1.31 -6.14
C TYR A 217 15.43 1.35 -7.37
N PRO A 218 15.14 2.55 -7.90
CA PRO A 218 14.54 2.72 -9.22
C PRO A 218 15.30 1.94 -10.30
N THR A 219 14.56 1.24 -11.16
CA THR A 219 15.07 0.61 -12.38
C THR A 219 14.48 1.31 -13.62
N GLU A 220 14.86 0.92 -14.83
CA GLU A 220 14.26 1.48 -16.04
C GLU A 220 12.81 1.00 -16.27
N ILE A 221 12.01 1.85 -16.92
CA ILE A 221 10.62 1.53 -17.29
C ILE A 221 10.65 0.56 -18.46
N ILE A 222 10.14 -0.64 -18.25
CA ILE A 222 10.11 -1.72 -19.25
C ILE A 222 8.69 -2.23 -19.54
N LYS A 223 7.70 -1.88 -18.71
CA LYS A 223 6.29 -2.30 -18.82
C LYS A 223 5.38 -1.09 -19.06
N LYS A 224 4.28 -1.26 -19.80
CA LYS A 224 3.23 -0.25 -19.94
C LYS A 224 2.23 -0.35 -18.79
N PHE A 225 1.68 -1.54 -18.54
CA PHE A 225 0.66 -1.76 -17.51
C PHE A 225 1.05 -2.86 -16.53
N THR A 226 1.05 -2.53 -15.24
CA THR A 226 1.19 -3.52 -14.16
C THR A 226 -0.02 -3.49 -13.26
N ILE A 227 -0.53 -4.67 -12.91
CA ILE A 227 -1.68 -4.82 -12.02
C ILE A 227 -1.21 -5.06 -10.59
N CYS A 228 -1.72 -4.26 -9.66
CA CYS A 228 -1.58 -4.46 -8.23
C CYS A 228 -2.87 -5.08 -7.69
N VAL A 229 -2.77 -6.32 -7.21
CA VAL A 229 -3.90 -7.06 -6.64
C VAL A 229 -3.79 -7.07 -5.12
N ALA A 230 -4.93 -7.00 -4.43
CA ALA A 230 -5.00 -7.17 -2.98
C ALA A 230 -4.38 -8.50 -2.51
N PRO A 231 -4.00 -8.62 -1.22
CA PRO A 231 -3.52 -9.88 -0.65
C PRO A 231 -4.45 -11.06 -0.91
N LEU A 232 -3.90 -12.13 -1.50
CA LEU A 232 -4.60 -13.40 -1.71
C LEU A 232 -4.77 -14.08 -0.35
N HIS A 233 -5.96 -13.95 0.23
CA HIS A 233 -6.30 -14.38 1.58
C HIS A 233 -7.38 -15.48 1.57
N GLY A 234 -7.59 -16.11 2.74
CA GLY A 234 -8.71 -17.04 2.95
C GLY A 234 -8.56 -18.34 2.15
N PRO A 235 -7.75 -19.28 2.65
CA PRO A 235 -7.06 -20.34 1.88
C PRO A 235 -7.39 -20.36 0.37
N TYR A 236 -6.83 -19.42 -0.38
CA TYR A 236 -7.25 -19.16 -1.75
C TYR A 236 -6.85 -20.32 -2.67
N ASP A 237 -7.83 -20.93 -3.35
CA ASP A 237 -7.67 -22.14 -4.16
C ASP A 237 -8.51 -22.12 -5.46
N ASN A 238 -8.96 -20.93 -5.89
CA ASN A 238 -9.76 -20.79 -7.10
C ASN A 238 -8.87 -20.69 -8.35
N VAL A 239 -8.50 -21.85 -8.88
CA VAL A 239 -7.66 -21.99 -10.08
C VAL A 239 -8.28 -21.34 -11.32
N ASN A 240 -9.59 -21.50 -11.52
CA ASN A 240 -10.26 -21.03 -12.72
C ASN A 240 -10.33 -19.50 -12.75
N GLU A 241 -10.73 -18.89 -11.63
CA GLU A 241 -10.75 -17.43 -11.48
C GLU A 241 -9.35 -16.83 -11.66
N LEU A 242 -8.31 -17.41 -11.07
CA LEU A 242 -6.95 -16.91 -11.24
C LEU A 242 -6.49 -16.93 -12.70
N ILE A 243 -6.74 -18.03 -13.41
CA ILE A 243 -6.35 -18.15 -14.82
C ILE A 243 -7.18 -17.19 -15.68
N GLU A 244 -8.48 -17.08 -15.45
CA GLU A 244 -9.35 -16.13 -16.16
C GLU A 244 -8.90 -14.69 -15.91
N MET A 245 -8.62 -14.33 -14.64
CA MET A 245 -8.10 -13.03 -14.22
C MET A 245 -6.83 -12.66 -14.99
N ILE A 246 -5.83 -13.56 -15.03
CA ILE A 246 -4.56 -13.29 -15.71
C ILE A 246 -4.77 -13.22 -17.23
N GLU A 247 -5.44 -14.20 -17.85
CA GLU A 247 -5.56 -14.29 -19.30
C GLU A 247 -6.44 -13.18 -19.90
N LEU A 248 -7.51 -12.80 -19.23
CA LEU A 248 -8.35 -11.69 -19.67
C LEU A 248 -7.63 -10.35 -19.56
N ASN A 249 -6.93 -10.09 -18.44
CA ASN A 249 -6.16 -8.86 -18.31
C ASN A 249 -4.98 -8.79 -19.28
N LYS A 250 -4.36 -9.93 -19.64
CA LYS A 250 -3.39 -9.99 -20.73
C LYS A 250 -3.99 -9.56 -22.06
N ILE A 251 -5.21 -10.01 -22.37
CA ILE A 251 -5.93 -9.58 -23.58
C ILE A 251 -6.23 -8.08 -23.56
N LEU A 252 -6.53 -7.52 -22.38
CA LEU A 252 -6.76 -6.08 -22.18
C LEU A 252 -5.47 -5.25 -22.30
N GLY A 253 -4.29 -5.86 -22.18
CA GLY A 253 -2.99 -5.21 -22.35
C GLY A 253 -2.11 -5.14 -21.10
N ALA A 254 -2.41 -5.95 -20.07
CA ALA A 254 -1.53 -6.08 -18.91
C ALA A 254 -0.21 -6.75 -19.29
N ASP A 255 0.91 -6.13 -18.92
CA ASP A 255 2.25 -6.69 -19.16
C ASP A 255 2.77 -7.48 -17.95
N HIS A 256 2.32 -7.11 -16.74
CA HIS A 256 2.82 -7.69 -15.50
C HIS A 256 1.79 -7.60 -14.36
N PHE A 257 1.95 -8.46 -13.36
CA PHE A 257 1.07 -8.59 -12.20
C PHE A 257 1.90 -8.75 -10.94
N THR A 258 1.50 -8.08 -9.86
CA THR A 258 2.07 -8.30 -8.53
C THR A 258 1.00 -8.88 -7.62
N PHE A 259 1.22 -10.13 -7.18
CA PHE A 259 0.36 -10.82 -6.23
C PHE A 259 1.03 -10.90 -4.86
N TYR A 260 0.22 -10.84 -3.81
CA TYR A 260 0.67 -10.94 -2.43
C TYR A 260 0.19 -12.27 -1.85
N ASN A 261 1.12 -13.19 -1.62
CA ASN A 261 0.82 -14.51 -1.09
C ASN A 261 0.69 -14.47 0.42
N PHE A 262 -0.54 -14.41 0.92
CA PHE A 262 -0.82 -14.61 2.33
C PHE A 262 -1.05 -16.09 2.65
N ASN A 263 -2.00 -16.72 1.94
CA ASN A 263 -2.28 -18.15 2.09
C ASN A 263 -2.96 -18.70 0.83
N ILE A 264 -2.15 -19.26 -0.08
CA ILE A 264 -2.61 -19.90 -1.33
C ILE A 264 -2.37 -21.41 -1.30
N SER A 265 -3.20 -22.15 -2.05
CA SER A 265 -3.00 -23.59 -2.22
C SER A 265 -1.78 -23.92 -3.10
N SER A 266 -1.32 -25.17 -3.03
CA SER A 266 -0.26 -25.67 -3.93
C SER A 266 -0.67 -25.66 -5.40
N ARG A 267 -1.97 -25.80 -5.71
CA ARG A 267 -2.51 -25.73 -7.07
C ARG A 267 -2.39 -24.31 -7.63
N VAL A 268 -2.79 -23.31 -6.84
CA VAL A 268 -2.63 -21.89 -7.17
C VAL A 268 -1.15 -21.54 -7.31
N ASN A 269 -0.30 -21.98 -6.39
CA ASN A 269 1.14 -21.73 -6.48
C ASN A 269 1.74 -22.25 -7.80
N ARG A 270 1.38 -23.47 -8.22
CA ARG A 270 1.84 -24.05 -9.49
C ARG A 270 1.43 -23.22 -10.72
N ILE A 271 0.26 -22.59 -10.68
CA ILE A 271 -0.21 -21.69 -11.75
C ILE A 271 0.57 -20.38 -11.72
N LEU A 272 0.79 -19.80 -10.55
CA LEU A 272 1.61 -18.58 -10.44
C LEU A 272 3.05 -18.85 -10.92
N ASP A 273 3.64 -19.99 -10.56
CA ASP A 273 4.96 -20.42 -11.03
C ASP A 273 5.05 -20.49 -12.57
N HIS A 274 3.96 -20.84 -13.24
CA HIS A 274 3.89 -20.85 -14.69
C HIS A 274 4.05 -19.44 -15.28
N TYR A 275 3.35 -18.46 -14.72
CA TYR A 275 3.40 -17.07 -15.18
C TYR A 275 4.65 -16.32 -14.69
N ILE A 276 5.21 -16.71 -13.54
CA ILE A 276 6.52 -16.23 -13.06
C ILE A 276 7.60 -16.60 -14.09
N LYS A 277 7.61 -17.84 -14.58
CA LYS A 277 8.57 -18.29 -15.62
C LYS A 277 8.42 -17.57 -16.95
N GLN A 278 7.27 -16.93 -17.20
CA GLN A 278 7.04 -16.09 -18.38
C GLN A 278 7.46 -14.62 -18.15
N GLY A 279 7.91 -14.27 -16.94
CA GLY A 279 8.25 -12.89 -16.56
C GLY A 279 7.02 -11.98 -16.41
N MET A 280 5.83 -12.56 -16.23
CA MET A 280 4.57 -11.84 -16.15
C MET A 280 4.08 -11.61 -14.72
N VAL A 281 4.52 -12.42 -13.77
CA VAL A 281 4.04 -12.37 -12.38
C VAL A 281 5.22 -12.23 -11.43
N ASP A 282 5.09 -11.30 -10.49
CA ASP A 282 5.84 -11.28 -9.24
C ASP A 282 4.92 -11.75 -8.10
N ILE A 283 5.40 -12.71 -7.30
CA ILE A 283 4.73 -13.17 -6.08
C ILE A 283 5.50 -12.65 -4.87
N VAL A 284 4.84 -11.82 -4.05
CA VAL A 284 5.42 -11.23 -2.86
C VAL A 284 4.97 -12.04 -1.64
N PRO A 285 5.89 -12.67 -0.88
CA PRO A 285 5.53 -13.34 0.37
C PRO A 285 4.92 -12.34 1.37
N TRP A 286 3.68 -12.59 1.79
CA TRP A 286 2.92 -11.69 2.65
C TRP A 286 2.63 -12.31 4.01
N ASN A 287 3.60 -13.07 4.54
CA ASN A 287 3.54 -13.75 5.84
C ASN A 287 3.58 -12.74 7.00
N MET A 288 2.48 -12.05 7.23
CA MET A 288 2.42 -11.00 8.24
C MET A 288 2.48 -11.61 9.65
N PRO A 289 3.41 -11.17 10.52
CA PRO A 289 3.58 -11.68 11.89
C PRO A 289 2.53 -11.11 12.86
N ILE A 290 1.41 -10.63 12.33
CA ILE A 290 0.34 -9.95 13.05
C ILE A 290 -0.92 -10.79 12.87
N ASN A 291 -1.70 -10.96 13.94
CA ASN A 291 -3.01 -11.58 13.83
C ASN A 291 -3.89 -10.77 12.85
N LEU A 292 -4.52 -11.45 11.89
CA LEU A 292 -5.24 -10.86 10.76
C LEU A 292 -6.40 -9.96 11.15
N THR A 293 -6.98 -10.16 12.33
CA THR A 293 -8.03 -9.27 12.86
C THR A 293 -7.47 -7.91 13.33
N ARG A 294 -6.16 -7.84 13.54
CA ARG A 294 -5.46 -6.66 14.10
C ARG A 294 -4.95 -5.70 13.04
N ILE A 295 -5.09 -6.01 11.75
CA ILE A 295 -4.85 -5.06 10.66
C ILE A 295 -6.01 -5.12 9.66
N HIS A 296 -6.38 -3.98 9.11
CA HIS A 296 -7.48 -3.92 8.15
C HIS A 296 -7.16 -4.73 6.87
N TYR A 297 -8.11 -5.58 6.46
CA TYR A 297 -8.06 -6.34 5.20
C TYR A 297 -6.68 -6.96 4.88
N TYR A 298 -6.09 -7.69 5.85
CA TYR A 298 -4.80 -8.37 5.67
C TYR A 298 -3.65 -7.42 5.28
N GLY A 299 -3.75 -6.13 5.63
CA GLY A 299 -2.80 -5.08 5.26
C GLY A 299 -2.87 -4.67 3.80
N GLN A 300 -4.05 -4.73 3.16
CA GLN A 300 -4.25 -4.37 1.75
C GLN A 300 -3.64 -3.01 1.39
N MET A 301 -3.80 -1.99 2.22
CA MET A 301 -3.19 -0.68 1.99
C MET A 301 -1.65 -0.71 1.92
N ALA A 302 -1.01 -1.49 2.81
CA ALA A 302 0.44 -1.68 2.76
C ALA A 302 0.86 -2.44 1.49
N ALA A 303 0.09 -3.46 1.09
CA ALA A 303 0.34 -4.24 -0.12
C ALA A 303 0.21 -3.40 -1.40
N LEU A 304 -0.87 -2.62 -1.54
CA LEU A 304 -1.07 -1.74 -2.70
C LEU A 304 0.06 -0.73 -2.83
N ASN A 305 0.47 -0.09 -1.73
CA ASN A 305 1.56 0.87 -1.77
C ASN A 305 2.92 0.19 -1.98
N ASP A 306 3.17 -0.99 -1.42
CA ASP A 306 4.35 -1.79 -1.75
C ASP A 306 4.43 -2.10 -3.26
N CYS A 307 3.29 -2.45 -3.87
CA CYS A 307 3.20 -2.70 -5.30
C CYS A 307 3.48 -1.45 -6.13
N LEU A 308 2.92 -0.30 -5.73
CA LEU A 308 3.21 1.00 -6.35
C LEU A 308 4.71 1.26 -6.36
N TYR A 309 5.38 1.19 -5.20
CA TYR A 309 6.78 1.58 -5.10
C TYR A 309 7.72 0.56 -5.78
N ARG A 310 7.39 -0.74 -5.80
CA ARG A 310 8.13 -1.75 -6.59
C ARG A 310 8.05 -1.50 -8.09
N ASN A 311 6.90 -1.03 -8.56
CA ASN A 311 6.62 -0.92 -9.99
C ASN A 311 6.67 0.52 -10.53
N ARG A 312 6.85 1.52 -9.66
CA ARG A 312 6.92 2.96 -9.97
C ARG A 312 7.81 3.29 -11.14
N HIS A 313 8.95 2.62 -11.22
CA HIS A 313 9.97 2.85 -12.24
C HIS A 313 10.07 1.70 -13.24
N LYS A 314 9.27 0.64 -13.08
CA LYS A 314 9.21 -0.48 -14.03
C LYS A 314 8.05 -0.35 -15.01
N SER A 315 7.00 0.37 -14.60
CA SER A 315 5.72 0.42 -15.29
C SER A 315 5.30 1.86 -15.50
N ARG A 316 4.79 2.18 -16.70
CA ARG A 316 4.19 3.49 -16.96
C ARG A 316 2.90 3.67 -16.15
N TYR A 317 2.02 2.68 -16.19
CA TYR A 317 0.73 2.68 -15.53
C TYR A 317 0.62 1.56 -14.50
N ILE A 318 0.02 1.88 -13.35
CA ILE A 318 -0.46 0.90 -12.37
C ILE A 318 -1.97 0.80 -12.46
N VAL A 319 -2.46 -0.42 -12.51
CA VAL A 319 -3.90 -0.75 -12.46
C VAL A 319 -4.18 -1.34 -11.09
N VAL A 320 -5.08 -0.72 -10.33
CA VAL A 320 -5.51 -1.23 -9.02
C VAL A 320 -6.86 -1.89 -9.18
N GLN A 321 -6.94 -3.21 -8.96
CA GLN A 321 -8.18 -3.99 -9.01
C GLN A 321 -8.05 -5.26 -8.18
N ASP A 322 -9.19 -5.82 -7.77
CA ASP A 322 -9.28 -7.08 -7.04
C ASP A 322 -9.41 -8.29 -8.01
N MET A 323 -9.40 -9.52 -7.49
CA MET A 323 -9.43 -10.76 -8.31
C MET A 323 -10.71 -10.92 -9.13
N ASP A 324 -11.81 -10.35 -8.64
CA ASP A 324 -13.16 -10.43 -9.19
C ASP A 324 -13.54 -9.18 -10.01
N GLU A 325 -12.57 -8.32 -10.33
CA GLU A 325 -12.79 -7.03 -10.96
C GLU A 325 -12.00 -6.84 -12.26
N PHE A 326 -12.65 -6.24 -13.27
CA PHE A 326 -12.05 -5.99 -14.57
C PHE A 326 -12.41 -4.59 -15.08
N ILE A 327 -11.42 -3.77 -15.39
CA ILE A 327 -11.64 -2.48 -16.08
C ILE A 327 -11.83 -2.76 -17.58
N ILE A 328 -13.05 -2.58 -18.08
CA ILE A 328 -13.44 -2.93 -19.44
C ILE A 328 -13.67 -1.68 -20.29
N PRO A 329 -12.83 -1.42 -21.32
CA PRO A 329 -13.13 -0.43 -22.33
C PRO A 329 -14.38 -0.83 -23.13
N LYS A 330 -15.22 0.15 -23.44
CA LYS A 330 -16.46 -0.04 -24.22
C LYS A 330 -16.33 0.39 -25.67
N LYS A 331 -15.48 1.37 -25.95
CA LYS A 331 -15.16 1.84 -27.31
C LYS A 331 -13.97 1.10 -27.95
N HIS A 332 -13.07 0.54 -27.15
CA HIS A 332 -11.81 -0.09 -27.60
C HIS A 332 -11.67 -1.54 -27.14
N ARG A 333 -10.67 -2.27 -27.64
CA ARG A 333 -10.40 -3.65 -27.22
C ARG A 333 -9.36 -3.73 -26.10
N THR A 334 -8.51 -2.71 -25.96
CA THR A 334 -7.40 -2.72 -25.01
C THR A 334 -7.34 -1.43 -24.20
N TRP A 335 -6.67 -1.48 -23.04
CA TRP A 335 -6.36 -0.28 -22.27
C TRP A 335 -5.44 0.65 -23.03
N HIS A 336 -4.52 0.13 -23.84
CA HIS A 336 -3.62 0.98 -24.61
C HIS A 336 -4.39 1.89 -25.57
N GLU A 337 -5.31 1.33 -26.35
CA GLU A 337 -6.18 2.09 -27.26
C GLU A 337 -7.04 3.09 -26.49
N MET A 338 -7.68 2.67 -25.39
CA MET A 338 -8.48 3.55 -24.54
C MET A 338 -7.66 4.74 -24.02
N MET A 339 -6.44 4.50 -23.54
CA MET A 339 -5.58 5.54 -22.97
C MET A 339 -5.03 6.51 -24.02
N LEU A 340 -5.02 6.15 -25.31
CA LEU A 340 -4.68 7.07 -26.41
C LEU A 340 -5.83 8.03 -26.73
N ASP A 341 -7.07 7.58 -26.57
CA ASP A 341 -8.28 8.37 -26.83
C ASP A 341 -8.69 9.25 -25.63
N LEU A 342 -8.33 8.85 -24.41
CA LEU A 342 -8.57 9.64 -23.20
C LEU A 342 -7.64 10.87 -23.12
N PRO A 343 -8.02 11.92 -22.38
CA PRO A 343 -7.17 13.10 -22.22
C PRO A 343 -5.80 12.74 -21.65
N SER A 344 -4.74 13.25 -22.28
CA SER A 344 -3.36 12.98 -21.89
C SER A 344 -2.87 13.89 -20.75
N GLY A 345 -1.76 13.51 -20.11
CA GLY A 345 -1.12 14.31 -19.05
C GLY A 345 -1.85 14.27 -17.70
N LEU A 346 -2.73 13.29 -17.49
CA LEU A 346 -3.48 13.11 -16.24
C LEU A 346 -2.87 12.04 -15.36
N ASN A 347 -3.07 12.20 -14.05
CA ASN A 347 -2.42 11.37 -13.03
C ASN A 347 -3.22 10.10 -12.72
N VAL A 348 -4.55 10.20 -12.78
CA VAL A 348 -5.50 9.17 -12.35
C VAL A 348 -6.64 9.12 -13.35
N TYR A 349 -6.99 7.91 -13.80
CA TYR A 349 -8.18 7.63 -14.59
C TYR A 349 -9.07 6.71 -13.74
N SER A 350 -10.20 7.20 -13.25
CA SER A 350 -11.11 6.42 -12.42
C SER A 350 -12.33 5.93 -13.18
N PHE A 351 -12.78 4.74 -12.81
CA PHE A 351 -13.83 4.00 -13.49
C PHE A 351 -14.94 3.67 -12.50
N GLN A 352 -16.18 4.01 -12.86
CA GLN A 352 -17.36 3.61 -12.10
C GLN A 352 -17.59 2.11 -12.19
N SER A 353 -18.08 1.52 -11.11
CA SER A 353 -18.34 0.09 -11.01
C SER A 353 -19.76 -0.28 -11.48
N VAL A 354 -19.89 -1.48 -12.04
CA VAL A 354 -21.14 -2.22 -12.16
C VAL A 354 -20.96 -3.63 -11.60
N GLN A 355 -21.91 -4.07 -10.78
CA GLN A 355 -21.86 -5.41 -10.19
C GLN A 355 -22.62 -6.44 -11.03
N PHE A 356 -21.94 -7.53 -11.37
CA PHE A 356 -22.49 -8.75 -11.94
C PHE A 356 -22.64 -9.78 -10.81
N SER A 357 -23.87 -10.22 -10.55
CA SER A 357 -24.09 -11.24 -9.53
C SER A 357 -23.67 -12.61 -10.02
N VAL A 358 -22.93 -13.33 -9.19
CA VAL A 358 -22.64 -14.75 -9.43
C VAL A 358 -23.80 -15.66 -9.03
N ASP A 359 -24.77 -15.15 -8.26
CA ASP A 359 -25.96 -15.88 -7.79
C ASP A 359 -27.05 -15.96 -8.85
N ILE A 360 -27.07 -15.03 -9.81
CA ILE A 360 -28.00 -15.06 -10.94
C ILE A 360 -27.66 -16.22 -11.87
N GLN A 361 -28.67 -16.87 -12.42
CA GLN A 361 -28.52 -17.94 -13.41
C GLN A 361 -27.67 -17.50 -14.61
N ASP A 362 -26.81 -18.41 -15.07
CA ASP A 362 -25.98 -18.19 -16.26
C ASP A 362 -26.82 -17.86 -17.49
N ILE A 363 -26.21 -17.21 -18.48
CA ILE A 363 -26.90 -16.93 -19.73
C ILE A 363 -27.43 -18.21 -20.41
N GLU A 364 -28.70 -18.17 -20.80
CA GLU A 364 -29.35 -19.26 -21.53
C GLU A 364 -28.91 -19.32 -22.99
N THR A 365 -28.55 -18.18 -23.58
CA THR A 365 -28.14 -18.04 -24.99
C THR A 365 -27.08 -19.06 -25.37
N ASN A 366 -27.35 -19.85 -26.41
CA ASN A 366 -26.38 -20.82 -26.93
C ASN A 366 -25.37 -20.13 -27.85
N PHE A 367 -24.10 -20.51 -27.75
CA PHE A 367 -23.03 -19.99 -28.60
C PHE A 367 -21.89 -21.01 -28.73
N LYS A 368 -21.13 -20.92 -29.83
CA LYS A 368 -19.97 -21.79 -30.06
C LYS A 368 -18.93 -21.63 -28.94
N GLY A 369 -18.62 -22.72 -28.25
CA GLY A 369 -17.70 -22.76 -27.12
C GLY A 369 -18.37 -22.72 -25.74
N LYS A 370 -19.71 -22.65 -25.65
CA LYS A 370 -20.44 -22.59 -24.37
C LYS A 370 -20.13 -23.75 -23.43
N GLU A 371 -19.99 -24.97 -23.94
CA GLU A 371 -19.63 -26.13 -23.10
C GLU A 371 -18.23 -26.00 -22.51
N SER A 372 -17.26 -25.44 -23.24
CA SER A 372 -15.93 -25.12 -22.71
C SER A 372 -15.99 -24.00 -21.66
N VAL A 373 -16.79 -22.95 -21.91
CA VAL A 373 -17.02 -21.87 -20.94
C VAL A 373 -17.57 -22.41 -19.61
N LYS A 374 -18.54 -23.33 -19.67
CA LYS A 374 -19.08 -24.01 -18.49
C LYS A 374 -18.06 -24.92 -17.83
N LYS A 375 -17.34 -25.74 -18.62
CA LYS A 375 -16.29 -26.64 -18.12
C LYS A 375 -15.24 -25.90 -17.31
N PHE A 376 -14.81 -24.73 -17.76
CA PHE A 376 -13.81 -23.90 -17.07
C PHE A 376 -14.43 -22.90 -16.09
N ASN A 377 -15.75 -22.86 -15.93
CA ASN A 377 -16.47 -21.92 -15.07
C ASN A 377 -16.04 -20.45 -15.29
N LEU A 378 -16.03 -19.99 -16.54
CA LEU A 378 -15.56 -18.63 -16.88
C LEU A 378 -16.63 -17.59 -16.55
N VAL A 379 -16.52 -16.99 -15.37
CA VAL A 379 -17.57 -16.15 -14.78
C VAL A 379 -17.87 -14.94 -15.67
N THR A 380 -16.86 -14.39 -16.33
CA THR A 380 -17.02 -13.18 -17.15
C THR A 380 -17.84 -13.42 -18.42
N LEU A 381 -17.85 -14.68 -18.91
CA LEU A 381 -18.64 -15.09 -20.07
C LEU A 381 -20.01 -15.68 -19.67
N LEU A 382 -20.12 -16.24 -18.45
CA LEU A 382 -21.37 -16.82 -17.94
C LEU A 382 -22.33 -15.77 -17.38
N LYS A 383 -21.80 -14.76 -16.65
CA LYS A 383 -22.59 -13.73 -15.95
C LYS A 383 -22.62 -12.44 -16.77
N GLN A 384 -23.72 -12.20 -17.49
CA GLN A 384 -23.87 -11.05 -18.40
C GLN A 384 -25.02 -10.12 -18.02
N LYS A 385 -25.49 -10.18 -16.78
CA LYS A 385 -26.50 -9.25 -16.25
C LYS A 385 -25.89 -8.51 -15.07
N HIS A 386 -25.97 -7.19 -15.09
CA HIS A 386 -25.44 -6.35 -14.02
C HIS A 386 -26.52 -5.44 -13.41
N GLY A 387 -26.27 -5.01 -12.18
CA GLY A 387 -27.05 -4.00 -11.48
C GLY A 387 -26.83 -2.57 -12.03
N PRO A 388 -27.32 -1.54 -11.34
CA PRO A 388 -27.06 -0.15 -11.73
C PRO A 388 -25.57 0.19 -11.69
N VAL A 389 -25.17 1.25 -12.41
CA VAL A 389 -23.83 1.84 -12.29
C VAL A 389 -23.76 2.55 -10.95
N TYR A 390 -22.75 2.22 -10.12
CA TYR A 390 -22.49 2.92 -8.87
C TYR A 390 -22.09 4.37 -9.10
N ASP A 391 -22.26 5.22 -8.09
CA ASP A 391 -21.78 6.61 -8.16
C ASP A 391 -20.24 6.70 -8.30
N ARG A 392 -19.73 7.92 -8.52
CA ARG A 392 -18.30 8.17 -8.79
C ARG A 392 -17.37 8.01 -7.60
N THR A 393 -17.90 7.79 -6.40
CA THR A 393 -17.15 7.67 -5.15
C THR A 393 -17.28 6.30 -4.51
N THR A 394 -18.26 5.51 -4.95
CA THR A 394 -18.55 4.19 -4.40
C THR A 394 -17.92 3.10 -5.23
N ARG A 395 -17.03 2.32 -4.60
CA ARG A 395 -16.45 1.10 -5.17
C ARG A 395 -15.75 1.32 -6.52
N THR A 396 -15.19 2.51 -6.75
CA THR A 396 -14.44 2.79 -7.96
C THR A 396 -13.11 2.04 -7.97
N LYS A 397 -12.54 1.88 -9.17
CA LYS A 397 -11.16 1.45 -9.40
C LYS A 397 -10.53 2.33 -10.45
N TYR A 398 -9.22 2.25 -10.61
CA TYR A 398 -8.48 3.26 -11.36
C TYR A 398 -7.19 2.74 -11.99
N ILE A 399 -6.76 3.46 -13.02
CA ILE A 399 -5.45 3.35 -13.65
C ILE A 399 -4.69 4.65 -13.37
N VAL A 400 -3.44 4.55 -12.92
CA VAL A 400 -2.63 5.71 -12.53
C VAL A 400 -1.29 5.73 -13.22
N GLU A 401 -0.76 6.92 -13.49
CA GLU A 401 0.64 7.08 -13.91
C GLU A 401 1.57 6.84 -12.73
N ALA A 402 2.31 5.74 -12.76
CA ALA A 402 3.05 5.21 -11.60
C ALA A 402 4.05 6.22 -11.01
N SER A 403 4.67 7.02 -11.89
CA SER A 403 5.68 8.02 -11.52
C SER A 403 5.13 9.20 -10.72
N ARG A 404 3.80 9.41 -10.73
CA ARG A 404 3.12 10.62 -10.23
C ARG A 404 2.34 10.43 -8.94
N ILE A 405 2.14 9.19 -8.49
CA ILE A 405 1.35 8.87 -7.29
C ILE A 405 2.24 8.72 -6.07
N LYS A 406 1.84 9.24 -4.92
CA LYS A 406 2.54 9.09 -3.64
C LYS A 406 1.89 8.02 -2.75
N GLU A 407 0.56 7.95 -2.76
CA GLU A 407 -0.20 7.00 -1.96
C GLU A 407 -1.45 6.51 -2.71
N LEU A 408 -1.57 5.18 -2.85
CA LEU A 408 -2.76 4.51 -3.35
C LEU A 408 -3.75 4.23 -2.21
N GLY A 409 -5.05 4.31 -2.52
CA GLY A 409 -6.15 3.80 -1.71
C GLY A 409 -6.85 2.61 -2.36
N ILE A 410 -7.87 2.06 -1.70
CA ILE A 410 -8.59 0.88 -2.21
C ILE A 410 -9.49 1.25 -3.40
N HIS A 411 -10.17 2.40 -3.32
CA HIS A 411 -11.13 2.85 -4.34
C HIS A 411 -10.74 4.18 -5.01
N ASN A 412 -9.87 4.95 -4.38
CA ASN A 412 -9.35 6.23 -4.88
C ASN A 412 -7.83 6.34 -4.66
N VAL A 413 -7.26 7.41 -5.19
CA VAL A 413 -5.88 7.82 -4.89
C VAL A 413 -5.90 8.82 -3.73
N TRP A 414 -5.03 8.64 -2.73
CA TRP A 414 -4.99 9.50 -1.55
C TRP A 414 -4.06 10.70 -1.73
N GLN A 415 -2.91 10.48 -2.38
CA GLN A 415 -1.91 11.53 -2.51
C GLN A 415 -1.15 11.43 -3.83
N LEU A 416 -1.01 12.57 -4.51
CA LEU A 416 -0.12 12.76 -5.64
C LEU A 416 1.29 13.18 -5.16
N ARG A 417 2.31 12.97 -5.99
CA ARG A 417 3.65 13.48 -5.71
C ARG A 417 3.75 15.00 -5.89
N ASP A 418 4.70 15.59 -5.20
CA ASP A 418 4.87 17.03 -5.16
C ASP A 418 5.30 17.57 -6.53
N GLY A 419 4.44 18.41 -7.14
CA GLY A 419 4.69 19.00 -8.46
C GLY A 419 4.03 18.24 -9.61
N SER A 420 3.30 17.16 -9.32
CA SER A 420 2.35 16.58 -10.27
C SER A 420 1.23 17.60 -10.53
N THR A 421 1.05 17.97 -11.80
CA THR A 421 -0.08 18.74 -12.32
C THR A 421 -1.10 17.81 -12.96
N GLY A 422 -2.35 18.24 -13.10
CA GLY A 422 -3.44 17.40 -13.63
C GLY A 422 -4.20 16.66 -12.53
N ASN A 423 -5.53 16.63 -12.63
CA ASN A 423 -6.38 15.99 -11.63
C ASN A 423 -6.78 14.57 -12.08
N GLU A 424 -7.55 13.92 -11.23
CA GLU A 424 -8.29 12.72 -11.58
C GLU A 424 -9.27 12.97 -12.72
N TYR A 425 -9.26 12.07 -13.70
CA TYR A 425 -10.24 11.99 -14.76
C TYR A 425 -11.25 10.90 -14.45
N HIS A 426 -12.49 11.29 -14.22
CA HIS A 426 -13.59 10.35 -14.14
C HIS A 426 -13.99 9.91 -15.54
N VAL A 427 -13.60 8.70 -15.92
CA VAL A 427 -13.89 8.15 -17.25
C VAL A 427 -15.41 7.94 -17.37
N PRO A 428 -16.04 8.48 -18.42
CA PRO A 428 -17.48 8.32 -18.61
C PRO A 428 -17.88 6.83 -18.76
N PRO A 429 -19.01 6.39 -18.16
CA PRO A 429 -19.52 5.02 -18.29
C PRO A 429 -19.77 4.53 -19.72
N GLU A 430 -19.89 5.42 -20.69
CA GLU A 430 -19.96 5.12 -22.14
C GLU A 430 -18.61 4.70 -22.73
N ASP A 431 -17.50 5.15 -22.13
CA ASP A 431 -16.14 4.89 -22.60
C ASP A 431 -15.55 3.65 -21.95
N ALA A 432 -15.73 3.48 -20.65
CA ALA A 432 -15.29 2.33 -19.89
C ALA A 432 -16.04 2.16 -18.56
N LEU A 433 -16.05 0.94 -18.03
CA LEU A 433 -16.62 0.59 -16.73
C LEU A 433 -15.73 -0.43 -16.04
N MET A 434 -15.71 -0.42 -14.71
CA MET A 434 -15.19 -1.54 -13.94
C MET A 434 -16.30 -2.55 -13.71
N PHE A 435 -16.08 -3.80 -14.11
CA PHE A 435 -17.01 -4.91 -13.92
C PHE A 435 -16.60 -5.69 -12.67
N HIS A 436 -17.49 -5.79 -11.69
CA HIS A 436 -17.25 -6.50 -10.43
C HIS A 436 -18.14 -7.75 -10.34
N TYR A 437 -17.55 -8.95 -10.27
CA TYR A 437 -18.25 -10.23 -10.25
C TYR A 437 -18.35 -10.80 -8.82
N ARG A 438 -19.49 -10.62 -8.15
CA ARG A 438 -19.61 -10.96 -6.72
C ARG A 438 -21.05 -11.29 -6.31
N HIS A 439 -21.19 -12.08 -5.24
CA HIS A 439 -22.48 -12.34 -4.57
C HIS A 439 -23.21 -11.04 -4.17
N TRP A 440 -24.53 -11.01 -4.28
CA TRP A 440 -25.29 -9.83 -3.82
C TRP A 440 -25.41 -9.82 -2.30
N PHE A 441 -25.11 -8.68 -1.66
CA PHE A 441 -25.15 -8.56 -0.20
C PHE A 441 -26.58 -8.51 0.37
N ASN A 442 -27.58 -8.19 -0.45
CA ASN A 442 -28.97 -8.06 -0.02
C ASN A 442 -29.93 -8.77 -0.98
N GLU A 443 -30.79 -9.63 -0.42
CA GLU A 443 -31.89 -10.30 -1.14
C GLU A 443 -32.90 -9.32 -1.78
N LYS A 444 -32.91 -8.05 -1.35
CA LYS A 444 -33.77 -7.00 -1.91
C LYS A 444 -33.20 -6.34 -3.17
N GLU A 445 -31.98 -6.67 -3.56
CA GLU A 445 -31.34 -6.23 -4.80
C GLU A 445 -31.48 -7.29 -5.91
N ILE A 446 -32.54 -8.11 -5.90
CA ILE A 446 -32.89 -8.96 -7.04
C ILE A 446 -33.40 -8.08 -8.17
N PHE A 447 -32.47 -7.40 -8.82
CA PHE A 447 -32.71 -6.65 -10.03
C PHE A 447 -32.83 -7.64 -11.18
N THR A 448 -33.79 -7.42 -12.08
CA THR A 448 -33.75 -7.96 -13.44
C THR A 448 -32.60 -7.27 -14.17
N GLY A 449 -31.36 -7.66 -13.84
CA GLY A 449 -30.15 -6.93 -14.21
C GLY A 449 -30.07 -6.64 -15.71
N LYS A 450 -29.49 -5.49 -16.07
CA LYS A 450 -29.31 -5.06 -17.46
C LYS A 450 -28.38 -6.05 -18.17
N HIS A 451 -28.84 -6.60 -19.29
CA HIS A 451 -28.02 -7.46 -20.11
C HIS A 451 -26.87 -6.68 -20.75
N ASN A 452 -25.66 -7.21 -20.64
CA ASN A 452 -24.44 -6.62 -21.15
C ASN A 452 -23.50 -7.72 -21.67
N PRO A 453 -23.51 -8.01 -22.98
CA PRO A 453 -22.70 -9.07 -23.57
C PRO A 453 -21.26 -8.62 -23.88
N ARG A 454 -20.78 -7.49 -23.32
CA ARG A 454 -19.49 -6.89 -23.70
C ARG A 454 -18.33 -7.89 -23.64
N MET A 455 -18.28 -8.75 -22.63
CA MET A 455 -17.23 -9.76 -22.46
C MET A 455 -17.14 -10.76 -23.61
N MET A 456 -18.22 -10.96 -24.37
CA MET A 456 -18.25 -11.88 -25.52
C MET A 456 -17.25 -11.49 -26.61
N MET A 457 -16.83 -10.23 -26.69
CA MET A 457 -15.82 -9.78 -27.66
C MET A 457 -14.43 -10.40 -27.44
N TYR A 458 -14.15 -10.88 -26.23
CA TYR A 458 -12.88 -11.49 -25.84
C TYR A 458 -12.96 -13.02 -25.82
N LYS A 459 -14.16 -13.59 -25.99
CA LYS A 459 -14.48 -15.00 -25.79
C LYS A 459 -13.53 -15.96 -26.53
N ASP A 460 -13.31 -15.75 -27.83
CA ASP A 460 -12.51 -16.70 -28.63
C ASP A 460 -11.03 -16.69 -28.20
N ASN A 461 -10.45 -15.51 -27.97
CA ASN A 461 -9.06 -15.38 -27.48
C ASN A 461 -8.91 -15.92 -26.06
N LEU A 462 -9.87 -15.59 -25.19
CA LEU A 462 -9.87 -16.02 -23.79
C LEU A 462 -9.97 -17.55 -23.70
N LEU A 463 -10.93 -18.17 -24.38
CA LEU A 463 -11.06 -19.63 -24.43
C LEU A 463 -9.81 -20.31 -24.97
N THR A 464 -9.23 -19.77 -26.04
CA THR A 464 -8.01 -20.32 -26.64
C THR A 464 -6.84 -20.29 -25.65
N ASN A 465 -6.64 -19.15 -24.97
CA ASN A 465 -5.55 -19.00 -24.00
C ASN A 465 -5.75 -19.89 -22.77
N ILE A 466 -6.97 -19.91 -22.23
CA ILE A 466 -7.33 -20.74 -21.08
C ILE A 466 -7.10 -22.22 -21.41
N GLN A 467 -7.61 -22.70 -22.53
CA GLN A 467 -7.43 -24.10 -22.92
C GLN A 467 -5.95 -24.47 -23.03
N LYS A 468 -5.13 -23.63 -23.68
CA LYS A 468 -3.67 -23.82 -23.77
C LYS A 468 -3.01 -23.88 -22.39
N THR A 469 -3.40 -22.99 -21.47
CA THR A 469 -2.85 -22.96 -20.11
C THR A 469 -3.23 -24.24 -19.34
N PHE A 470 -4.49 -24.65 -19.40
CA PHE A 470 -4.96 -25.87 -18.74
C PHE A 470 -4.28 -27.14 -19.28
N GLU A 471 -4.13 -27.26 -20.61
CA GLU A 471 -3.40 -28.37 -21.25
C GLU A 471 -1.93 -28.38 -20.81
N LYS A 472 -1.26 -27.23 -20.88
CA LYS A 472 0.17 -27.10 -20.49
C LYS A 472 0.41 -27.43 -19.02
N LEU A 473 -0.54 -27.10 -18.16
CA LEU A 473 -0.49 -27.40 -16.73
C LEU A 473 -1.08 -28.76 -16.37
N LYS A 474 -1.52 -29.57 -17.35
CA LYS A 474 -2.14 -30.89 -17.11
C LYS A 474 -3.26 -30.81 -16.06
N LEU A 475 -4.11 -29.78 -16.18
CA LEU A 475 -5.26 -29.55 -15.33
C LEU A 475 -6.54 -30.15 -15.90
N ILE A 476 -6.49 -30.63 -17.15
CA ILE A 476 -7.55 -31.35 -17.88
C ILE A 476 -6.97 -32.51 -18.66
#